data_AF-A0A4Q2Y2Q3-F1
#
_entry.id   AF-A0A4Q2Y2Q3-F1
#
_cell.length_a   1.000
_cell.length_b   1.000
_cell.length_c   1.000
_cell.angle_alpha   90.00
_cell.angle_beta   90.00
_cell.angle_gamma   90.00
#
_symmetry.space_group_name_H-M   'P 1'
#
loop_
_entity.id
_entity.type
_entity.pdbx_description
1 polymer ?
#
loop_
_entity_poly.entity_id
_entity_poly.type
_entity_poly.pdbx_seq_one_letter_code
_entity_poly.pdbx_strand_id
1 'polypeptide(L)'
;MNPTHSVSRRDFLIRSSKTTALGLLASGLPAGWAGAETASDAPEAPDVNFGIIALTDCSPIVIAHEKGLFKKYGIRSTVTKGASWAAIRD
;
A
#
# COMPACT_ATOMS: atom_id res chain seq x y z
N MET A 1 51.54 9.56 14.42
CA MET A 1 50.95 10.73 15.10
C MET A 1 49.47 10.43 15.33
N ASN A 2 49.05 10.20 16.57
CA ASN A 2 47.67 9.81 16.88
C ASN A 2 46.93 11.06 17.43
N PRO A 3 45.87 11.58 16.78
CA PRO A 3 45.15 12.74 17.29
C PRO A 3 44.30 12.32 18.48
N THR A 4 44.69 12.78 19.68
CA THR A 4 43.85 12.64 20.87
C THR A 4 42.66 13.58 20.74
N HIS A 5 41.50 13.07 20.34
CA HIS A 5 40.25 13.81 20.36
C HIS A 5 39.88 14.15 21.81
N SER A 6 40.23 15.37 22.25
CA SER A 6 39.80 15.87 23.56
C SER A 6 38.30 16.13 23.50
N VAL A 7 37.53 15.35 24.26
CA VAL A 7 36.07 15.54 24.35
C VAL A 7 35.79 16.91 24.98
N SER A 8 35.28 17.84 24.17
CA SER A 8 34.98 19.21 24.58
C SER A 8 33.66 19.26 25.34
N ARG A 9 33.57 20.10 26.38
CA ARG A 9 32.35 20.31 27.18
C ARG A 9 31.14 20.71 26.32
N ARG A 10 31.40 21.40 25.19
CA ARG A 10 30.37 21.76 24.20
C ARG A 10 29.85 20.54 23.44
N ASP A 11 30.73 19.61 23.06
CA ASP A 11 30.32 18.37 22.40
C ASP A 11 29.52 17.47 23.36
N PHE A 12 29.86 17.48 24.65
CA PHE A 12 29.07 16.78 25.67
C PHE A 12 27.66 17.37 25.80
N LEU A 13 27.52 18.70 25.86
CA LEU A 13 26.22 19.38 25.93
C LEU A 13 25.38 19.20 24.64
N ILE A 14 26.02 19.23 23.48
CA ILE A 14 25.35 19.01 22.19
C ILE A 14 24.89 17.55 22.03
N ARG A 15 25.67 16.59 22.52
CA ARG A 15 25.28 15.17 22.47
C ARG A 15 24.19 14.84 23.47
N SER A 16 24.31 15.32 24.71
CA SER A 16 23.33 15.08 25.78
C SER A 16 21.96 15.70 25.47
N SER A 17 21.92 16.91 24.87
CA SER A 17 20.67 17.55 24.44
C SER A 17 19.95 16.81 23.30
N LYS A 18 20.68 16.16 22.39
CA LYS A 18 20.06 15.36 21.31
C LYS A 18 19.39 14.08 21.81
N THR A 19 20.01 13.41 22.79
CA THR A 19 19.46 12.19 23.40
C THR A 19 18.20 12.46 24.23
N THR A 20 18.13 13.58 24.97
CA THR A 20 16.94 13.92 25.75
C THR A 20 15.79 14.41 24.88
N ALA A 21 16.05 15.16 23.80
CA ALA A 21 15.00 15.60 22.88
C ALA A 21 14.30 14.43 22.19
N LEU A 22 15.06 13.42 21.74
CA LEU A 22 14.47 12.20 21.16
C LEU A 22 13.78 11.33 22.21
N GLY A 23 14.32 11.25 23.43
CA GLY A 23 13.71 10.52 24.54
C GLY A 23 12.39 11.14 25.01
N LEU A 24 12.27 12.47 25.03
CA LEU A 24 11.03 13.16 25.36
C LEU A 24 9.96 12.98 24.27
N LEU A 25 10.34 13.08 23.00
CA LEU A 25 9.43 12.79 21.88
C LEU A 25 8.98 11.33 21.88
N ALA A 26 9.85 10.39 22.23
CA ALA A 26 9.51 8.98 22.34
C ALA A 26 8.68 8.64 23.60
N SER A 27 8.85 9.39 24.70
CA SER A 27 8.11 9.16 25.95
C SER A 27 6.65 9.61 25.92
N GLY A 28 6.28 10.46 24.96
CA GLY A 28 4.90 10.88 24.72
C GLY A 28 4.11 9.92 23.82
N LEU A 29 4.77 8.91 23.24
CA LEU A 29 4.12 7.89 22.45
C LEU A 29 3.62 6.78 23.40
N PRO A 30 2.32 6.42 23.38
CA PRO A 30 1.80 5.36 24.22
C PRO A 30 2.56 4.05 23.95
N ALA A 31 2.92 3.33 25.01
CA ALA A 31 3.57 2.03 24.92
C ALA A 31 2.67 1.08 24.10
N GLY A 32 3.07 0.79 22.86
CA GLY A 32 2.27 0.00 21.93
C GLY A 32 1.73 0.76 20.71
N TRP A 33 2.12 2.01 20.47
CA TRP A 33 2.00 2.61 19.13
C TRP A 33 3.00 1.93 18.18
N ALA A 34 2.75 0.67 17.86
CA ALA A 34 3.09 0.13 16.56
C ALA A 34 2.21 0.91 15.57
N GLY A 35 2.86 1.56 14.60
CA GLY A 35 2.16 2.34 13.59
C GLY A 35 0.98 1.56 13.04
N ALA A 36 -0.16 2.24 12.95
CA ALA A 36 -1.41 1.78 12.38
C ALA A 36 -1.25 0.48 11.59
N GLU A 37 -1.80 -0.62 12.11
CA GLU A 37 -2.08 -1.82 11.34
C GLU A 37 -2.98 -1.36 10.18
N THR A 38 -2.38 -0.98 9.05
CA THR A 38 -3.14 -0.59 7.87
C THR A 38 -3.78 -1.88 7.41
N ALA A 39 -5.07 -2.05 7.70
CA ALA A 39 -5.88 -3.06 7.05
C ALA A 39 -5.53 -3.02 5.56
N SER A 40 -4.96 -4.12 5.07
CA SER A 40 -4.43 -4.16 3.71
C SER A 40 -5.60 -3.88 2.77
N ASP A 41 -5.51 -2.82 1.97
CA ASP A 41 -6.52 -2.45 0.96
C ASP A 41 -6.49 -3.41 -0.25
N ALA A 42 -5.96 -4.62 -0.03
CA ALA A 42 -5.83 -5.66 -1.03
C ALA A 42 -7.18 -6.36 -1.22
N PRO A 43 -7.55 -6.71 -2.46
CA PRO A 43 -8.80 -7.41 -2.72
C PRO A 43 -8.81 -8.79 -2.05
N GLU A 44 -9.91 -9.11 -1.37
CA GLU A 44 -10.12 -10.41 -0.71
C GLU A 44 -10.07 -11.58 -1.71
N ALA A 45 -10.60 -11.34 -2.91
CA ALA A 45 -10.57 -12.27 -4.04
C ALA A 45 -9.92 -11.59 -5.25
N PRO A 46 -8.64 -11.90 -5.55
CA PRO A 46 -7.96 -11.28 -6.69
C PRO A 46 -8.49 -11.82 -8.02
N ASP A 47 -9.09 -13.01 -8.06
CA ASP A 47 -9.58 -13.64 -9.30
C ASP A 47 -11.05 -13.35 -9.55
N VAL A 48 -11.33 -12.61 -10.63
CA VAL A 48 -12.71 -12.26 -11.01
C VAL A 48 -12.95 -12.56 -12.48
N ASN A 49 -14.01 -13.32 -12.77
CA ASN A 49 -14.49 -13.57 -14.12
C ASN A 49 -15.64 -12.62 -14.48
N PHE A 50 -15.49 -11.89 -15.58
CA PHE A 50 -16.44 -10.91 -16.08
C PHE A 50 -17.15 -11.48 -17.31
N GLY A 51 -18.44 -11.79 -17.18
CA GLY A 51 -19.32 -12.14 -18.29
C GLY A 51 -19.77 -10.89 -19.05
N ILE A 52 -19.53 -10.85 -20.37
CA ILE A 52 -19.93 -9.72 -21.22
C ILE A 52 -20.76 -10.15 -22.43
N ILE A 53 -21.67 -9.30 -22.87
CA ILE A 53 -22.24 -9.37 -24.22
C ILE A 53 -21.43 -8.43 -25.11
N ALA A 54 -21.13 -8.85 -26.34
CA ALA A 54 -20.41 -8.07 -27.32
C ALA A 54 -21.26 -6.92 -27.92
N LEU A 55 -21.71 -6.02 -27.05
CA LEU A 55 -22.29 -4.72 -27.35
C LEU A 55 -21.35 -3.62 -26.83
N THR A 56 -21.57 -2.37 -27.24
CA THR A 56 -20.75 -1.21 -26.81
C THR A 56 -20.72 -0.98 -25.30
N ASP A 57 -21.71 -1.51 -24.59
CA ASP A 57 -21.90 -1.32 -23.15
C ASP A 57 -20.83 -2.04 -22.31
N CYS A 58 -20.15 -3.05 -22.87
CA CYS A 58 -19.05 -3.75 -22.19
C CYS A 58 -17.70 -3.03 -22.28
N SER A 59 -17.63 -1.91 -23.03
CA SER A 59 -16.39 -1.14 -23.24
C SER A 59 -15.61 -0.83 -21.97
N PRO A 60 -16.19 -0.40 -20.82
CA PRO A 60 -15.39 -0.12 -19.63
C PRO A 60 -14.65 -1.36 -19.11
N ILE A 61 -15.28 -2.54 -19.14
CA ILE A 61 -14.69 -3.79 -18.65
C ILE A 61 -13.56 -4.24 -19.58
N VAL A 62 -13.83 -4.24 -20.89
CA VAL A 62 -12.85 -4.67 -21.90
C VAL A 62 -11.63 -3.75 -21.89
N ILE A 63 -11.85 -2.42 -21.89
CA ILE A 63 -10.74 -1.46 -21.86
C ILE A 63 -9.96 -1.54 -20.54
N ALA A 64 -10.63 -1.76 -19.40
CA ALA A 64 -9.93 -1.92 -18.13
C ALA A 64 -9.06 -3.19 -18.09
N HIS A 65 -9.49 -4.28 -18.72
CA HIS A 65 -8.69 -5.50 -18.89
C HIS A 65 -7.47 -5.24 -19.79
N GLU A 66 -7.70 -4.70 -20.99
CA GLU A 66 -6.64 -4.46 -21.99
C GLU A 66 -5.62 -3.40 -21.55
N LYS A 67 -6.08 -2.36 -20.84
CA LYS A 67 -5.21 -1.32 -20.29
C LYS A 67 -4.58 -1.68 -18.95
N GLY A 68 -4.85 -2.89 -18.42
CA GLY A 68 -4.28 -3.36 -17.16
C GLY A 68 -4.74 -2.56 -15.93
N LEU A 69 -5.87 -1.85 -16.02
CA LEU A 69 -6.41 -1.08 -14.90
C LEU A 69 -6.81 -2.00 -13.74
N PHE A 70 -7.33 -3.19 -14.02
CA PHE A 70 -7.61 -4.19 -12.98
C PHE A 70 -6.36 -4.65 -12.25
N LYS A 71 -5.24 -4.84 -12.97
CA LYS A 71 -3.96 -5.26 -12.37
C LYS A 71 -3.41 -4.20 -11.42
N LYS A 72 -3.62 -2.90 -11.71
CA LYS A 72 -3.24 -1.80 -10.81
C LYS A 72 -3.89 -1.92 -9.43
N TYR A 73 -5.10 -2.46 -9.36
CA TYR A 73 -5.85 -2.69 -8.12
C TYR A 73 -5.75 -4.14 -7.61
N GLY A 74 -4.81 -4.94 -8.13
CA GLY A 74 -4.61 -6.32 -7.68
C GLY A 74 -5.65 -7.33 -8.17
N ILE A 75 -6.50 -6.96 -9.14
CA ILE A 75 -7.53 -7.83 -9.70
C ILE A 75 -7.01 -8.54 -10.96
N ARG A 76 -6.93 -9.87 -10.91
CA ARG A 76 -6.79 -10.77 -12.04
C ARG A 76 -8.15 -10.97 -12.70
N SER A 77 -8.39 -10.17 -13.73
CA SER A 77 -9.62 -10.19 -14.52
C SER A 77 -9.52 -11.24 -15.63
N THR A 78 -10.58 -12.03 -15.81
CA THR A 78 -10.81 -12.87 -16.99
C THR A 78 -12.10 -12.39 -17.65
N VAL A 79 -12.09 -12.14 -18.96
CA VAL A 79 -13.28 -11.65 -19.70
C VAL A 79 -13.85 -12.78 -20.55
N THR A 80 -15.09 -13.17 -20.29
CA THR A 80 -15.79 -14.25 -20.99
C THR A 80 -16.99 -13.68 -21.76
N LYS A 81 -17.11 -14.04 -23.04
CA LYS A 81 -18.25 -13.63 -23.87
C LYS A 81 -19.44 -14.56 -23.65
N GLY A 82 -20.56 -14.02 -23.19
CA GLY A 82 -21.84 -14.73 -23.09
C GLY A 82 -22.55 -14.80 -24.45
N ALA A 83 -23.23 -15.92 -24.71
CA ALA A 83 -23.97 -16.14 -25.95
C ALA A 83 -25.31 -15.38 -25.98
N SER A 84 -25.95 -15.22 -24.82
CA SER A 84 -27.23 -14.52 -24.64
C SER A 84 -27.39 -14.05 -23.19
N TRP A 85 -28.37 -13.19 -22.92
CA TRP A 85 -28.68 -12.75 -21.55
C TRP A 85 -29.09 -13.92 -20.64
N ALA A 86 -29.77 -14.94 -21.18
CA ALA A 86 -30.11 -16.13 -20.41
C ALA A 86 -28.84 -16.88 -19.96
N ALA A 87 -27.87 -17.03 -20.87
CA ALA A 87 -26.60 -17.71 -20.59
C ALA A 87 -25.63 -16.92 -19.68
N ILE A 88 -25.88 -15.64 -19.43
CA ILE A 88 -25.09 -14.83 -18.46
C ILE A 88 -25.75 -14.83 -17.08
N ARG A 89 -27.08 -14.90 -17.05
CA ARG A 89 -27.84 -14.98 -15.80
C ARG A 89 -27.64 -16.33 -15.11
N ASP A 90 -27.68 -17.40 -15.91
CA ASP A 90 -27.49 -18.78 -15.46
C ASP A 90 -26.01 -19.07 -15.19
#